data_AF-A0A950PXY6-F1
#
_entry.id   AF-A0A950PXY6-F1
#
_cell.length_a   1.000
_cell.length_b   1.000
_cell.length_c   1.000
_cell.angle_alpha   90.00
_cell.angle_beta   90.00
_cell.angle_gamma   90.00
#
_symmetry.space_group_name_H-M   'P 1'
#
loop_
_entity.id
_entity.type
_entity.pdbx_description
1 polymer ?
#
loop_
_entity_poly.entity_id
_entity_poly.type
_entity_poly.pdbx_seq_one_letter_code
_entity_poly.pdbx_strand_id
1 'polypeptide(L)'
;MIGGPVPPGADAITIRSVVSIRRSAVADEHLLRHEREHVTQWRRLGVVGFLVRYVGWYARWRLAGYDHWGAYRRIPLEVEAEWAARRDPSTEGPAPLV
;
A
#
# COMPACT_ATOMS: atom_id res chain seq x y z
N MET A 1 11.35 17.22 -4.76
CA MET A 1 10.75 18.22 -3.85
C MET A 1 9.47 17.63 -3.27
N ILE A 2 9.25 17.76 -1.95
CA ILE A 2 8.06 17.26 -1.24
C ILE A 2 7.45 18.47 -0.50
N GLY A 3 6.15 18.69 -0.68
CA GLY A 3 5.35 19.64 0.12
C GLY A 3 4.38 20.49 -0.70
N GLY A 4 3.08 20.40 -0.39
CA GLY A 4 2.01 21.28 -0.88
C GLY A 4 0.76 21.13 0.02
N PRO A 5 -0.05 22.18 0.23
CA PRO A 5 -1.09 22.21 1.26
C PRO A 5 -2.33 21.40 0.86
N VAL A 6 -2.93 20.70 1.83
CA VAL A 6 -4.15 19.88 1.66
C VAL A 6 -5.39 20.73 2.01
N PRO A 7 -6.43 20.80 1.15
CA PRO A 7 -7.68 21.48 1.47
C PRO A 7 -8.50 20.75 2.55
N PRO A 8 -9.26 21.46 3.39
CA PRO A 8 -10.11 20.83 4.39
C PRO A 8 -11.31 20.15 3.71
N GLY A 9 -11.44 18.83 3.91
CA GLY A 9 -12.58 18.04 3.43
C GLY A 9 -12.33 17.16 2.20
N ALA A 10 -11.09 17.06 1.70
CA ALA A 10 -10.69 16.13 0.65
C ALA A 10 -9.54 15.24 1.12
N ASP A 11 -9.79 13.95 1.32
CA ASP A 11 -8.80 13.00 1.87
C ASP A 11 -7.66 12.60 0.89
N ALA A 12 -7.74 12.99 -0.39
CA ALA A 12 -6.61 12.99 -1.33
C ALA A 12 -7.01 13.64 -2.67
N ILE A 13 -6.20 14.57 -3.18
CA ILE A 13 -6.11 14.85 -4.63
C ILE A 13 -4.68 14.50 -5.06
N THR A 14 -4.56 13.58 -6.00
CA THR A 14 -3.28 13.10 -6.51
C THR A 14 -2.85 13.92 -7.72
N ILE A 15 -1.88 14.83 -7.55
CA ILE A 15 -1.05 15.28 -8.67
C ILE A 15 0.12 14.30 -8.82
N ARG A 16 -0.17 13.27 -9.63
CA ARG A 16 0.71 12.58 -10.59
C ARG A 16 1.88 11.70 -10.12
N SER A 17 2.64 11.95 -9.06
CA SER A 17 3.86 11.13 -8.82
C SER A 17 4.30 10.91 -7.36
N VAL A 18 3.48 11.27 -6.37
CA VAL A 18 3.85 11.12 -4.96
C VAL A 18 2.74 10.39 -4.21
N VAL A 19 2.97 9.11 -3.91
CA VAL A 19 2.37 8.49 -2.72
C VAL A 19 3.02 9.19 -1.53
N SER A 20 2.23 9.95 -0.78
CA SER A 20 2.72 10.66 0.41
C SER A 20 2.95 9.65 1.53
N ILE A 21 4.07 8.91 1.44
CA ILE A 21 4.58 8.10 2.54
C ILE A 21 4.95 9.06 3.67
N ARG A 22 4.25 8.97 4.80
CA ARG A 22 4.62 9.71 6.01
C ARG A 22 6.03 9.25 6.40
N ARG A 23 7.00 10.16 6.32
CA ARG A 23 8.46 9.93 6.44
C ARG A 23 8.92 9.25 7.75
N SER A 24 8.03 9.01 8.72
CA SER A 24 8.33 8.47 10.05
C SER A 24 8.56 6.95 10.11
N ALA A 25 8.50 6.24 8.99
CA ALA A 25 8.45 4.78 8.89
C ALA A 25 9.81 4.06 8.69
N VAL A 26 10.91 4.81 8.51
CA VAL A 26 12.17 4.30 7.92
C VAL A 26 12.94 3.29 8.80
N ALA A 27 12.55 3.09 10.06
CA ALA A 27 13.24 2.19 11.00
C ALA A 27 12.70 0.75 11.02
N ASP A 28 11.60 0.45 10.32
CA ASP A 28 10.98 -0.88 10.33
C ASP A 28 11.11 -1.55 8.95
N GLU A 29 11.90 -2.62 8.88
CA GLU A 29 12.14 -3.37 7.64
C GLU A 29 10.87 -4.03 7.10
N HIS A 30 9.94 -4.45 7.97
CA HIS A 30 8.64 -4.97 7.56
C HIS A 30 7.85 -3.87 6.85
N LEU A 31 7.79 -2.67 7.44
CA LEU A 31 7.10 -1.53 6.85
C LEU A 31 7.72 -1.11 5.51
N LEU A 32 9.06 -1.16 5.39
CA LEU A 32 9.73 -0.89 4.12
C LEU A 32 9.36 -1.91 3.03
N ARG A 33 9.24 -3.20 3.37
CA ARG A 33 8.80 -4.23 2.42
C ARG A 33 7.34 -4.05 2.01
N HIS A 34 6.47 -3.67 2.96
CA HIS A 34 5.06 -3.34 2.69
C HIS A 34 4.93 -2.18 1.70
N GLU A 35 5.61 -1.07 1.95
CA GLU A 35 5.56 0.12 1.09
C GLU A 35 6.16 -0.14 -0.31
N ARG A 36 7.20 -0.98 -0.40
CA ARG A 36 7.75 -1.41 -1.70
C ARG A 36 6.72 -2.17 -2.52
N GLU A 37 5.90 -3.01 -1.91
CA GLU A 37 4.87 -3.73 -2.64
C GLU A 37 3.80 -2.77 -3.19
N HIS A 38 3.43 -1.73 -2.46
CA HIS A 38 2.56 -0.69 -3.03
C HIS A 38 3.19 0.02 -4.24
N VAL A 39 4.50 0.26 -4.24
CA VAL A 39 5.20 0.79 -5.43
C VAL A 39 5.13 -0.20 -6.60
N THR A 40 5.34 -1.50 -6.35
CA THR A 40 5.20 -2.55 -7.37
C THR A 40 3.78 -2.60 -7.93
N GLN A 41 2.76 -2.61 -7.06
CA GLN A 41 1.36 -2.59 -7.44
C GLN A 41 1.00 -1.34 -8.26
N TRP A 42 1.54 -0.18 -7.87
CA TRP A 42 1.34 1.08 -8.60
C TRP A 42 1.93 1.04 -10.00
N ARG A 43 3.13 0.47 -10.15
CA ARG A 43 3.76 0.26 -11.47
C ARG A 43 3.00 -0.74 -12.31
N ARG A 44 2.49 -1.82 -11.70
CA ARG A 44 1.74 -2.91 -12.35
C ARG A 44 0.37 -2.45 -12.84
N LEU A 45 -0.36 -1.69 -12.02
CA LEU A 45 -1.77 -1.33 -12.28
C LEU A 45 -1.95 0.08 -12.85
N GLY A 46 -0.89 0.90 -12.80
CA GLY A 46 -0.98 2.33 -12.99
C GLY A 46 -1.72 3.02 -11.84
N VAL A 47 -1.54 4.35 -11.76
CA VAL A 47 -2.15 5.21 -10.72
C VAL A 47 -3.65 4.98 -10.61
N VAL A 48 -4.36 5.07 -11.74
CA VAL A 48 -5.83 4.99 -11.78
C VAL A 48 -6.29 3.58 -11.41
N GLY A 49 -5.65 2.55 -11.98
CA GLY A 49 -6.01 1.16 -11.71
C GLY A 49 -5.74 0.72 -10.27
N PHE A 50 -4.73 1.30 -9.63
CA PHE A 50 -4.47 1.11 -8.19
C PHE A 50 -5.58 1.77 -7.36
N LEU A 51 -5.83 3.06 -7.57
CA LEU A 51 -6.80 3.84 -6.78
C LEU A 51 -8.23 3.29 -6.90
N VAL A 52 -8.68 2.96 -8.11
CA VAL A 52 -10.02 2.39 -8.32
C VAL A 52 -10.20 1.09 -7.55
N ARG A 53 -9.20 0.20 -7.58
CA ARG A 53 -9.27 -1.07 -6.83
C ARG A 53 -9.23 -0.82 -5.33
N TYR A 54 -8.31 0.03 -4.88
CA TYR A 54 -8.15 0.34 -3.47
C TYR A 54 -9.43 0.92 -2.86
N VAL A 55 -9.93 2.01 -3.45
CA VAL A 55 -11.14 2.71 -3.00
C VAL A 55 -12.38 1.85 -3.21
N GLY A 56 -12.48 1.14 -4.34
CA GLY A 56 -13.61 0.26 -4.62
C GLY A 56 -13.78 -0.85 -3.57
N TRP A 57 -12.69 -1.52 -3.19
CA TRP A 57 -12.71 -2.54 -2.13
C TRP A 57 -12.98 -1.93 -0.76
N TYR A 58 -12.35 -0.81 -0.43
CA TYR A 58 -12.61 -0.10 0.83
C TYR A 58 -14.09 0.28 0.96
N ALA A 59 -14.66 0.93 -0.06
CA ALA A 59 -16.05 1.34 -0.09
C ALA A 59 -16.99 0.12 0.00
N ARG A 60 -16.71 -0.96 -0.74
CA ARG A 60 -17.47 -2.21 -0.65
C ARG A 60 -17.54 -2.73 0.79
N TRP A 61 -16.42 -2.75 1.52
CA TRP A 61 -16.40 -3.24 2.90
C TRP A 61 -17.03 -2.27 3.90
N ARG A 62 -16.87 -0.96 3.70
CA ARG A 62 -17.56 0.05 4.50
C ARG A 62 -19.08 -0.03 4.32
N LEU A 63 -19.54 -0.24 3.09
CA LEU A 63 -20.97 -0.46 2.77
C LEU A 63 -21.48 -1.80 3.31
N ALA A 64 -20.60 -2.80 3.46
CA ALA A 64 -20.91 -4.06 4.14
C ALA A 64 -20.90 -3.94 5.69
N GLY A 65 -20.73 -2.74 6.25
CA GLY A 65 -20.83 -2.47 7.68
C GLY A 65 -19.54 -2.67 8.48
N TYR A 66 -18.43 -3.01 7.84
CA TYR A 66 -17.14 -3.11 8.53
C TYR A 66 -16.65 -1.74 8.95
N ASP A 67 -16.07 -1.63 10.14
CA ASP A 67 -15.33 -0.44 10.60
C ASP A 67 -14.13 -0.12 9.69
N HIS A 68 -13.47 1.02 9.93
CA HIS A 68 -12.35 1.44 9.10
C HIS A 68 -11.25 0.37 9.03
N TRP A 69 -10.82 -0.16 10.16
CA TRP A 69 -9.77 -1.18 10.23
C TRP A 69 -10.21 -2.50 9.61
N GLY A 70 -11.46 -2.90 9.82
CA GLY A 70 -12.04 -4.08 9.21
C GLY A 70 -12.12 -3.98 7.70
N ALA A 71 -12.47 -2.81 7.15
CA ALA A 71 -12.49 -2.57 5.72
C ALA A 71 -11.07 -2.50 5.13
N TYR A 72 -10.17 -1.75 5.77
CA TYR A 72 -8.78 -1.56 5.36
C TYR A 72 -8.02 -2.88 5.24
N ARG A 73 -8.02 -3.70 6.30
CA ARG A 73 -7.30 -4.98 6.33
C ARG A 73 -7.83 -6.03 5.35
N ARG A 74 -9.00 -5.79 4.75
CA ARG A 74 -9.64 -6.67 3.75
C ARG A 74 -9.41 -6.21 2.32
N ILE A 75 -8.78 -5.05 2.10
CA ILE A 75 -8.44 -4.60 0.75
C ILE A 75 -7.40 -5.58 0.19
N PRO A 76 -7.63 -6.20 -0.99
CA PRO A 76 -6.68 -7.16 -1.54
C PRO A 76 -5.25 -6.62 -1.73
N LEU A 77 -5.12 -5.34 -2.05
CA LEU A 77 -3.81 -4.66 -2.19
C LEU A 77 -3.05 -4.56 -0.86
N GLU A 78 -3.75 -4.30 0.25
CA GLU A 78 -3.19 -4.28 1.60
C GLU A 78 -2.80 -5.69 2.05
N VAL A 79 -3.64 -6.67 1.74
CA VAL A 79 -3.36 -8.08 2.03
C VAL A 79 -2.09 -8.53 1.29
N GLU A 80 -1.99 -8.28 -0.02
CA GLU A 80 -0.80 -8.62 -0.82
C GLU A 80 0.47 -7.95 -0.27
N ALA A 81 0.40 -6.67 0.09
CA ALA A 81 1.52 -5.93 0.68
C ALA A 81 1.96 -6.50 2.03
N GLU A 82 1.02 -6.86 2.89
CA GLU A 82 1.31 -7.50 4.18
C GLU A 82 1.94 -8.89 3.99
N TRP A 83 1.45 -9.69 3.04
CA TRP A 83 2.06 -10.99 2.72
C TRP A 83 3.48 -10.83 2.19
N ALA A 84 3.73 -9.84 1.32
CA ALA A 84 5.06 -9.52 0.82
C ALA A 84 5.99 -9.04 1.95
N ALA A 85 5.48 -8.24 2.88
CA ALA A 85 6.23 -7.73 4.02
C ALA A 85 6.68 -8.81 5.01
N ARG A 86 5.85 -9.85 5.17
CA ARG A 86 6.13 -11.02 6.02
C ARG A 86 7.07 -12.04 5.39
N ARG A 87 7.20 -12.06 4.07
CA ARG A 87 8.18 -12.94 3.40
C ARG A 87 9.57 -12.43 3.72
N ASP A 88 10.26 -13.18 4.57
CA ASP A 88 11.66 -12.94 4.90
C ASP A 88 12.54 -13.56 3.79
N PRO A 89 13.31 -12.75 3.04
CA PRO A 89 14.24 -13.27 2.03
C PRO A 89 15.32 -14.19 2.62
N SER A 90 15.52 -14.18 3.95
CA SER A 90 16.44 -15.07 4.67
C SER A 90 16.02 -16.54 4.67
N THR A 91 14.76 -16.83 4.31
CA THR A 91 14.21 -18.21 4.32
C THR A 91 14.41 -18.92 2.97
N GLU A 92 14.76 -18.19 1.91
CA GLU A 92 15.34 -18.80 0.71
C GLU A 92 16.82 -19.11 1.00
N GLY A 93 17.07 -20.32 1.50
CA GLY A 93 18.43 -20.85 1.65
C GLY A 93 19.23 -20.70 0.35
N PRO A 94 20.57 -20.60 0.43
CA PRO A 94 21.40 -20.34 -0.74
C PRO A 94 21.07 -21.34 -1.85
N ALA A 95 20.87 -20.82 -3.08
CA ALA A 95 20.71 -21.64 -4.26
C ALA A 95 21.83 -22.70 -4.28
N PRO A 96 21.52 -23.98 -4.56
CA PRO A 96 22.53 -25.02 -4.57
C PRO A 96 23.62 -24.62 -5.56
N LEU A 97 24.85 -24.50 -5.07
CA LEU A 97 26.02 -24.32 -5.91
C LEU A 97 26.15 -25.58 -6.77
N VAL A 98 25.85 -25.44 -8.06
CA VAL A 98 26.14 -26.42 -9.11
C VAL A 98 27.44 -26.06 -9.81
#